data_AF-A0A3D5AM23-F1
#
_entry.id   AF-A0A3D5AM23-F1
#
_cell.length_a   1.000
_cell.length_b   1.000
_cell.length_c   1.000
_cell.angle_alpha   90.00
_cell.angle_beta   90.00
_cell.angle_gamma   90.00
#
_symmetry.space_group_name_H-M   'P 1'
#
loop_
_entity.id
_entity.type
_entity.pdbx_description
1 polymer ?
#
loop_
_entity_poly.entity_id
_entity_poly.type
_entity_poly.pdbx_seq_one_letter_code
_entity_poly.pdbx_strand_id
1 'polypeptide(L)'
;GAITRKVDLGSFPQAIETVDRIAVVAEAIDHHPDIDIRWRTLTFTLSTHSEGGVTQKDIDLAELIDAILNFETAGDSDGPATPI
;
A
#
# COMPACT_ATOMS: atom_id res chain seq x y z
N GLY A 1 -12.25 11.39 7.16
CA GLY A 1 -12.45 10.66 5.88
C GLY A 1 -11.15 9.99 5.51
N ALA A 2 -11.18 8.85 4.82
CA ALA A 2 -10.00 8.05 4.49
C ALA A 2 -10.09 7.51 3.06
N ILE A 3 -8.95 7.13 2.48
CA ILE A 3 -8.87 6.36 1.24
C ILE A 3 -8.34 4.95 1.56
N THR A 4 -8.83 3.95 0.83
CA THR A 4 -8.48 2.54 1.07
C THR A 4 -8.17 1.84 -0.24
N ARG A 5 -7.10 1.06 -0.27
CA ARG A 5 -6.74 0.18 -1.38
C ARG A 5 -6.53 -1.24 -0.87
N LYS A 6 -7.10 -2.22 -1.58
CA LYS A 6 -6.89 -3.65 -1.32
C LYS A 6 -6.16 -4.28 -2.52
N VAL A 7 -5.17 -5.12 -2.26
CA VAL A 7 -4.40 -5.83 -3.28
C VAL A 7 -4.13 -7.26 -2.87
N ASP A 8 -4.16 -8.16 -3.85
CA ASP A 8 -3.79 -9.57 -3.71
C ASP A 8 -2.45 -9.80 -4.41
N LEU A 9 -1.46 -10.31 -3.68
CA LEU A 9 -0.13 -10.62 -4.20
C LEU A 9 0.02 -12.13 -4.44
N GLY A 10 1.09 -12.57 -5.11
CA GLY A 10 1.32 -13.97 -5.46
C GLY A 10 1.57 -14.87 -4.25
N SER A 11 2.17 -14.34 -3.18
CA SER A 11 2.48 -15.13 -1.97
C SER A 11 2.52 -14.30 -0.68
N PHE A 12 2.53 -14.99 0.47
CA PHE A 12 2.71 -14.32 1.77
C PHE A 12 4.08 -13.66 1.92
N PRO A 13 5.22 -14.31 1.59
CA PRO A 13 6.52 -13.65 1.65
C PRO A 13 6.60 -12.38 0.81
N GLN A 14 6.04 -12.39 -0.40
CA GLN A 14 5.98 -11.20 -1.25
C GLN A 14 5.12 -10.08 -0.63
N ALA A 15 4.00 -10.44 0.01
CA ALA A 15 3.20 -9.46 0.75
C ALA A 15 3.99 -8.81 1.89
N ILE A 16 4.80 -9.58 2.62
CA ILE A 16 5.66 -9.03 3.67
C ILE A 16 6.78 -8.16 3.08
N GLU A 17 7.42 -8.58 1.98
CA GLU A 17 8.44 -7.76 1.30
C GLU A 17 7.85 -6.42 0.80
N THR A 18 6.63 -6.45 0.26
CA THR A 18 5.90 -5.25 -0.15
C THR A 18 5.67 -4.31 1.04
N VAL A 19 5.23 -4.84 2.19
CA VAL A 19 5.03 -4.07 3.41
C VAL A 19 6.35 -3.46 3.91
N ASP A 20 7.46 -4.20 3.86
CA ASP A 20 8.79 -3.71 4.28
C ASP A 20 9.23 -2.49 3.45
N ARG A 21 9.07 -2.57 2.11
CA ARG A 21 9.36 -1.44 1.21
C ARG A 21 8.48 -0.23 1.50
N ILE A 22 7.18 -0.45 1.75
CA ILE A 22 6.23 0.63 2.09
C ILE A 22 6.59 1.27 3.43
N ALA A 23 7.02 0.50 4.43
CA ALA A 23 7.41 1.01 5.73
C ALA A 23 8.59 2.01 5.63
N VAL A 24 9.57 1.73 4.77
CA VAL A 24 10.71 2.63 4.54
C VAL A 24 10.27 3.98 3.95
N VAL A 25 9.39 3.98 2.94
CA VAL A 25 8.94 5.23 2.31
C VAL A 25 7.98 6.01 3.20
N ALA A 26 7.09 5.32 3.92
CA ALA A 26 6.18 5.92 4.88
C ALA A 26 6.92 6.65 6.01
N GLU A 27 7.97 6.02 6.55
CA GLU A 27 8.84 6.63 7.56
C GLU A 27 9.61 7.83 7.00
N ALA A 28 10.14 7.72 5.77
CA ALA A 28 10.91 8.80 5.14
C ALA A 28 10.11 10.09 4.93
N ILE A 29 8.78 9.99 4.80
CA ILE A 29 7.88 11.15 4.62
C ILE A 29 7.10 11.52 5.89
N ASP A 30 7.35 10.83 7.01
CA ASP A 30 6.63 11.01 8.28
C ASP A 30 5.11 10.97 8.11
N HIS A 31 4.63 9.92 7.41
CA HIS A 31 3.22 9.66 7.22
C HIS A 31 2.99 8.16 7.08
N HIS A 32 2.15 7.58 7.95
CA HIS A 32 2.05 6.14 8.09
C HIS A 32 0.68 5.62 7.63
N PRO A 33 0.62 4.52 6.87
CA PRO A 33 -0.64 3.84 6.56
C PRO A 33 -1.10 2.95 7.70
N ASP A 34 -2.42 2.75 7.81
CA ASP A 34 -2.96 1.55 8.46
C ASP A 34 -2.86 0.37 7.49
N ILE A 35 -2.31 -0.76 7.93
CA ILE A 35 -2.10 -1.96 7.10
C ILE A 35 -2.79 -3.18 7.73
N ASP A 36 -3.74 -3.78 7.00
CA ASP A 36 -4.32 -5.11 7.31
C ASP A 36 -3.68 -6.17 6.41
N ILE A 37 -3.11 -7.21 7.03
CA ILE A 37 -2.43 -8.31 6.34
C ILE A 37 -3.24 -9.60 6.55
N ARG A 38 -3.78 -10.16 5.46
CA ARG A 38 -4.51 -11.43 5.46
C ARG A 38 -3.89 -12.38 4.46
N TRP A 39 -2.90 -13.15 4.92
CA TRP A 39 -2.07 -13.96 4.03
C TRP A 39 -1.48 -13.06 2.92
N ARG A 40 -1.71 -13.37 1.64
CA ARG A 40 -1.18 -12.58 0.51
C ARG A 40 -2.02 -11.35 0.16
N THR A 41 -3.09 -11.08 0.92
CA THR A 41 -3.95 -9.92 0.72
C THR A 41 -3.53 -8.78 1.65
N LEU A 42 -3.25 -7.62 1.10
CA LEU A 42 -2.96 -6.39 1.84
C LEU A 42 -4.10 -5.38 1.66
N THR A 43 -4.47 -4.71 2.73
CA THR A 43 -5.34 -3.52 2.68
C THR A 43 -4.65 -2.35 3.34
N PHE A 44 -4.50 -1.26 2.59
CA PHE A 44 -3.94 0.01 3.06
C PHE A 44 -5.06 1.00 3.27
N THR A 45 -5.08 1.69 4.41
CA THR A 45 -5.98 2.82 4.66
C THR A 45 -5.16 4.05 5.05
N LEU A 46 -5.44 5.17 4.39
CA LEU A 46 -4.74 6.44 4.58
C LEU A 46 -5.70 7.52 5.04
N SER A 47 -5.33 8.20 6.12
CA SER A 47 -5.96 9.41 6.62
C SER A 47 -4.97 10.19 7.47
N THR A 48 -5.02 11.52 7.39
CA THR A 48 -4.34 12.40 8.32
C THR A 48 -5.19 12.58 9.58
N HIS A 49 -4.90 11.82 10.63
CA HIS A 49 -5.67 11.81 11.88
C HIS A 49 -5.85 13.18 12.52
N SER A 50 -4.81 14.00 12.53
CA SER A 50 -4.82 15.35 13.12
C SER A 50 -5.78 16.31 12.40
N GLU A 51 -6.07 16.05 11.13
CA GLU A 51 -6.97 16.87 10.30
C GLU A 51 -8.35 16.20 10.11
N GLY A 52 -8.56 15.03 10.70
CA GLY A 52 -9.82 14.27 10.62
C GLY A 52 -10.20 13.81 9.21
N GLY A 53 -9.25 13.81 8.27
CA GLY A 53 -9.55 13.79 6.85
C GLY A 53 -8.43 13.26 5.96
N VAL A 54 -8.72 13.27 4.67
CA VAL A 54 -7.74 13.04 3.61
C VAL A 54 -7.06 14.37 3.33
N THR A 55 -5.73 14.36 3.30
CA THR A 55 -4.90 15.50 2.93
C THR A 55 -3.98 15.12 1.76
N GLN A 56 -3.16 16.07 1.30
CA GLN A 56 -2.16 15.78 0.28
C GLN A 56 -1.17 14.70 0.72
N LYS A 57 -0.83 14.59 2.02
CA LYS A 57 0.05 13.54 2.54
C LYS A 57 -0.48 12.13 2.26
N ASP A 58 -1.80 11.97 2.37
CA ASP A 58 -2.47 10.70 2.07
C ASP A 58 -2.41 10.37 0.58
N ILE A 59 -2.54 11.37 -0.29
CA ILE A 59 -2.41 11.20 -1.74
C ILE A 59 -0.96 10.86 -2.12
N ASP A 60 0.01 11.58 -1.57
CA ASP A 60 1.44 11.38 -1.85
C ASP A 60 1.89 9.97 -1.44
N LEU A 61 1.45 9.50 -0.25
CA LEU A 61 1.75 8.14 0.20
C LEU A 61 1.02 7.09 -0.65
N ALA A 62 -0.22 7.34 -1.08
CA ALA A 62 -0.93 6.44 -1.98
C ALA A 62 -0.17 6.23 -3.30
N GLU A 63 0.34 7.30 -3.90
CA GLU A 63 1.11 7.23 -5.15
C GLU A 63 2.42 6.42 -4.98
N LEU A 64 3.10 6.56 -3.84
CA LEU A 64 4.30 5.78 -3.52
C LEU A 64 3.98 4.29 -3.32
N ILE A 65 2.89 3.97 -2.62
CA ILE A 65 2.40 2.59 -2.46
C ILE A 65 2.08 2.00 -3.82
N ASP A 66 1.37 2.74 -4.67
CA ASP A 66 1.00 2.31 -6.02
C ASP A 66 2.23 2.02 -6.88
N ALA A 67 3.25 2.87 -6.81
CA ALA A 67 4.52 2.65 -7.50
C ALA A 67 5.17 1.33 -7.07
N ILE A 68 5.27 1.07 -5.76
CA ILE A 68 5.84 -0.17 -5.22
C ILE A 68 5.04 -1.39 -5.71
N LEU A 69 3.72 -1.36 -5.62
CA LEU A 69 2.85 -2.46 -6.04
C LEU A 69 2.97 -2.78 -7.53
N ASN A 70 3.14 -1.76 -8.37
CA ASN A 70 3.33 -1.94 -9.82
C ASN A 70 4.67 -2.64 -10.14
N PHE A 71 5.72 -2.45 -9.34
CA PHE A 71 6.97 -3.19 -9.50
C PHE A 71 6.83 -4.67 -9.12
N GLU A 72 6.15 -4.96 -8.01
CA GLU A 72 5.96 -6.33 -7.51
C GLU A 72 5.06 -7.16 -8.43
N THR A 73 3.99 -6.57 -8.96
CA THR A 73 3.04 -7.25 -9.87
C THR A 73 3.60 -7.44 -11.28
N ALA A 74 4.57 -6.63 -11.72
CA ALA A 74 5.28 -6.85 -12.98
C ALA A 74 6.29 -8.01 -12.91
N GLY A 75 6.73 -8.40 -11.69
CA GLY A 75 7.61 -9.54 -11.45
C GLY A 75 6.90 -10.90 -11.40
N ASP A 76 5.58 -10.90 -11.21
CA ASP A 76 4.75 -12.11 -11.09
C ASP A 76 3.92 -12.36 -12.34
N SER A 77 4.33 -13.31 -13.18
CA SER A 77 3.59 -13.73 -14.37
C SER A 77 2.43 -14.69 -14.09
N ASP A 78 1.90 -14.76 -12.86
CA ASP A 78 0.91 -15.77 -12.44
C ASP A 78 -0.28 -15.19 -11.64
N GLY A 79 -1.00 -14.23 -12.21
CA GLY A 79 -2.34 -13.86 -11.73
C GLY A 79 -2.79 -12.44 -12.08
N PRO A 80 -4.09 -12.20 -12.37
CA PRO A 80 -4.56 -10.92 -12.88
C PRO A 80 -4.63 -9.89 -11.74
N ALA A 81 -3.83 -8.82 -11.84
CA ALA A 81 -4.11 -7.59 -11.13
C ALA A 81 -5.38 -6.97 -11.74
N THR A 82 -6.44 -6.80 -10.95
CA THR A 82 -7.60 -6.02 -11.36
C THR A 82 -7.20 -4.54 -11.34
N PRO A 83 -7.20 -3.84 -12.48
CA PRO A 83 -6.97 -2.40 -12.51
C PRO A 83 -8.18 -1.67 -11.91
N ILE A 84 -7.91 -0.52 -11.31
CA ILE A 84 -8.92 0.52 -11.02
C ILE A 84 -9.51 1.10 -12.32
#